data_AF-A0A1L8I6K1-F1
#
_entry.id   AF-A0A1L8I6K1-F1
#
_cell.length_a   1.000
_cell.length_b   1.000
_cell.length_c   1.000
_cell.angle_alpha   90.00
_cell.angle_beta   90.00
_cell.angle_gamma   90.00
#
_symmetry.space_group_name_H-M   'P 1'
#
loop_
_entity.id
_entity.type
_entity.pdbx_description
1 polymer ?
#
loop_
_entity_poly.entity_id
_entity_poly.type
_entity_poly.pdbx_seq_one_letter_code
_entity_poly.pdbx_strand_id
1 'polypeptide(L)' 'MRKTLEVIGKVCPFPLIEAKEAIQTLNSGDELEIRFDCTQATESIPVWA' A
#
# COMPACT_ATOMS: atom_id res chain seq x y z
N MET A 1 -2.99 -15.13 -4.98
CA MET A 1 -2.81 -14.27 -6.18
C MET A 1 -2.05 -13.02 -5.77
N ARG A 2 -1.23 -12.41 -6.64
CA ARG A 2 -0.50 -11.17 -6.32
C ARG A 2 -1.10 -9.98 -7.07
N LYS A 3 -1.37 -8.89 -6.35
CA LYS A 3 -1.80 -7.59 -6.89
C LYS A 3 -0.75 -6.53 -6.59
N THR A 4 -0.46 -5.65 -7.56
CA THR A 4 0.48 -4.54 -7.38
C THR A 4 -0.30 -3.22 -7.31
N LEU A 5 0.01 -2.39 -6.31
CA LEU A 5 -0.50 -1.04 -6.12
C LEU A 5 0.64 -0.04 -6.39
N GLU A 6 0.47 0.79 -7.42
CA GLU A 6 1.42 1.83 -7.82
C GLU A 6 0.98 3.19 -7.25
N VAL A 7 1.74 3.70 -6.27
CA VAL A 7 1.49 5.02 -5.63
C VAL A 7 2.74 5.90 -5.66
N ILE A 8 3.64 5.64 -6.62
CA ILE A 8 4.81 6.49 -6.91
C ILE A 8 4.34 7.91 -7.28
N GLY A 9 5.01 8.92 -6.75
CA GLY A 9 4.67 10.33 -6.92
C GLY A 9 3.53 10.81 -6.01
N LYS A 10 2.91 9.93 -5.22
CA LYS A 10 1.88 10.32 -4.26
C LYS A 10 2.51 10.70 -2.94
N VAL A 11 2.24 11.92 -2.50
CA VAL A 11 2.66 12.41 -1.20
C VAL A 11 1.82 11.80 -0.08
N CYS A 12 2.37 11.76 1.11
CA CYS A 12 1.64 11.25 2.26
C CYS A 12 0.46 12.20 2.61
N PRO A 13 -0.72 11.66 3.00
CA PRO A 13 -0.98 10.28 3.47
C PRO A 13 -1.50 9.30 2.39
N PHE A 14 -1.53 9.67 1.11
CA PHE A 14 -2.21 8.90 0.06
C PHE A 14 -1.73 7.45 -0.09
N PRO A 15 -0.42 7.13 -0.08
CA PRO A 15 0.05 5.74 -0.15
C PRO A 15 -0.57 4.80 0.89
N LEU A 16 -0.77 5.27 2.12
CA LEU A 16 -1.37 4.46 3.19
C LEU A 16 -2.88 4.28 3.01
N ILE A 17 -3.59 5.33 2.59
CA ILE A 17 -5.04 5.27 2.38
C ILE A 17 -5.35 4.27 1.26
N GLU A 18 -4.62 4.36 0.15
CA GLU A 18 -4.85 3.47 -0.99
C GLU A 18 -4.43 2.03 -0.70
N ALA A 19 -3.38 1.83 0.11
CA ALA A 19 -3.02 0.50 0.60
C ALA A 19 -4.16 -0.16 1.41
N LYS A 20 -4.79 0.63 2.30
CA LYS A 20 -5.95 0.18 3.11
C LYS A 20 -7.16 -0.17 2.24
N GLU A 21 -7.42 0.61 1.20
CA GLU A 21 -8.51 0.33 0.27
C GLU A 21 -8.19 -0.89 -0.60
N ALA A 22 -6.96 -1.01 -1.09
CA ALA A 22 -6.55 -2.11 -1.96
C ALA A 22 -6.60 -3.47 -1.25
N ILE A 23 -6.18 -3.56 0.02
CA ILE A 23 -6.18 -4.82 0.78
C ILE A 23 -7.60 -5.34 1.05
N GLN A 24 -8.61 -4.45 1.16
CA GLN A 24 -10.02 -4.84 1.33
C GLN A 24 -10.58 -5.57 0.11
N THR A 25 -9.93 -5.43 -1.06
CA THR A 25 -10.33 -6.11 -2.29
C THR A 25 -9.71 -7.51 -2.47
N LEU A 26 -8.82 -7.91 -1.56
CA LEU A 26 -8.08 -9.17 -1.65
C LEU A 26 -8.70 -10.26 -0.76
N ASN A 27 -8.53 -11.52 -1.16
CA ASN A 27 -8.94 -12.66 -0.36
C ASN A 27 -7.79 -13.12 0.56
N SER A 28 -8.12 -13.88 1.60
CA SER A 28 -7.10 -14.50 2.44
C SER A 28 -6.20 -15.42 1.61
N GLY A 29 -4.88 -15.22 1.72
CA GLY A 29 -3.87 -15.93 0.91
C GLY A 29 -3.45 -15.20 -0.37
N ASP A 30 -4.05 -14.03 -0.66
CA ASP A 30 -3.55 -13.11 -1.69
C ASP A 30 -2.48 -12.17 -1.13
N GLU A 31 -1.66 -11.63 -2.02
CA GLU A 31 -0.56 -10.71 -1.73
C GLU A 31 -0.79 -9.34 -2.36
N LEU A 32 -0.48 -8.28 -1.61
CA LEU A 32 -0.45 -6.90 -2.10
C LEU A 32 1.00 -6.40 -2.13
N GLU A 33 1.54 -6.13 -3.32
CA GLU A 33 2.81 -5.43 -3.51
C GLU A 33 2.54 -3.93 -3.64
N ILE A 34 3.15 -3.09 -2.81
CA ILE A 34 2.96 -1.63 -2.83
C ILE A 34 4.25 -0.96 -3.28
N ARG A 35 4.19 -0.19 -4.36
CA ARG A 35 5.32 0.60 -4.87
C ARG A 35 5.11 2.07 -4.59
N PHE A 36 6.04 2.67 -3.86
CA PHE A 36 5.94 4.04 -3.37
C PHE A 36 7.32 4.69 -3.32
N ASP A 37 7.34 6.01 -3.31
CA ASP A 37 8.53 6.85 -3.17
C ASP A 37 8.39 7.91 -2.05
N CYS A 38 7.24 8.00 -1.37
CA CYS A 38 7.08 8.84 -0.17
C CYS A 38 7.96 8.28 0.98
N THR A 39 8.85 9.10 1.52
CA THR A 39 9.73 8.68 2.64
C THR A 39 8.94 8.23 3.86
N GLN A 40 7.85 8.92 4.23
CA GLN A 40 7.04 8.52 5.38
C GLN A 40 6.26 7.22 5.16
N ALA A 41 6.10 6.76 3.91
CA ALA A 41 5.44 5.49 3.63
C ALA A 41 6.30 4.27 4.03
N THR A 42 7.62 4.43 4.18
CA THR A 42 8.50 3.37 4.70
C THR A 42 8.19 3.00 6.16
N GLU A 43 7.63 3.94 6.93
CA GLU A 43 7.24 3.72 8.33
C GLU A 43 5.74 3.47 8.47
N SER A 44 4.91 4.28 7.82
CA SER A 44 3.46 4.26 8.04
C SER A 44 2.76 3.01 7.47
N ILE A 45 3.26 2.42 6.38
CA ILE A 45 2.70 1.19 5.81
C ILE A 45 3.02 -0.03 6.71
N PRO A 46 4.28 -0.30 7.11
CA PRO A 46 4.59 -1.44 7.97
C PRO A 46 3.99 -1.36 9.38
N VAL A 47 3.79 -0.16 9.94
CA VAL A 47 3.13 -0.01 11.26
C VAL A 47 1.64 -0.36 11.20
N TRP A 48 1.00 -0.17 10.05
CA TRP A 48 -0.41 -0.48 9.88
C TRP A 48 -0.67 -1.95 9.49
N ALA A 49 0.18 -2.52 8.63
CA ALA A 49 0.02 -3.86 8.07
C ALA A 49 0.14 -4.97 9.14
#